data_AF-A0AB36DV85-F1
#
_entry.id   AF-A0AB36DV85-F1
#
_cell.length_a   1.000
_cell.length_b   1.000
_cell.length_c   1.000
_cell.angle_alpha   90.00
_cell.angle_beta   90.00
_cell.angle_gamma   90.00
#
_symmetry.space_group_name_H-M   'P 1'
#
loop_
_entity.id
_entity.type
_entity.pdbx_description
1 polymer ?
#
loop_
_entity_poly.entity_id
_entity_poly.type
_entity_poly.pdbx_seq_one_letter_code
_entity_poly.pdbx_strand_id
1 'polypeptide(L)'
;MSIAHFFQLSDLFYEDHPADTFNQILDPKKNGRGYYGVTIIELYNLKFAIPLHSNIDVKKGYKLREDDFSGKKSGLDFEKAVILRKEEYIGSEYEVKPRVDYSKVNKNKNHINKKFKKYIDEYINAIRKNDENIIKQRYQNTTLIYFHDLLKI
;
A
#
# COMPACT_ATOMS: atom_id res chain seq x y z
N MET A 1 -16.65 16.52 -1.93
CA MET A 1 -15.79 15.31 -2.03
C MET A 1 -14.85 15.31 -0.84
N SER A 2 -14.83 14.21 -0.06
CA SER A 2 -13.94 14.07 1.11
C SER A 2 -12.46 13.99 0.67
N ILE A 3 -11.63 14.76 1.36
CA ILE A 3 -10.19 14.90 1.17
C ILE A 3 -9.49 13.57 1.53
N ALA A 4 -8.38 13.24 0.88
CA ALA A 4 -7.54 12.10 1.22
C ALA A 4 -6.79 12.42 2.52
N HIS A 5 -7.07 11.63 3.56
CA HIS A 5 -6.33 11.67 4.81
C HIS A 5 -5.18 10.66 4.77
N PHE A 6 -4.08 11.04 5.42
CA PHE A 6 -2.91 10.19 5.56
C PHE A 6 -2.60 9.99 7.03
N PHE A 7 -2.17 8.79 7.37
CA PHE A 7 -1.87 8.37 8.73
C PHE A 7 -0.54 7.65 8.79
N GLN A 8 0.00 7.48 9.97
CA GLN A 8 0.98 6.44 10.26
C GLN A 8 0.21 5.20 10.75
N LEU A 9 0.74 4.00 10.48
CA LEU A 9 0.24 2.81 11.17
C LEU A 9 0.76 2.83 12.61
N SER A 10 -0.07 2.40 13.56
CA SER A 10 0.29 2.41 14.98
C SER A 10 1.35 1.36 15.33
N ASP A 11 2.02 1.51 16.47
CA ASP A 11 2.93 0.49 17.01
C ASP A 11 2.25 -0.88 17.14
N LEU A 12 0.98 -0.90 17.56
CA LEU A 12 0.18 -2.11 17.67
C LEU A 12 0.07 -2.88 16.34
N PHE A 13 -0.02 -2.17 15.20
CA PHE A 13 -0.01 -2.83 13.90
C PHE A 13 1.29 -3.62 13.69
N TYR A 14 2.44 -3.04 14.02
CA TYR A 14 3.75 -3.65 13.85
C TYR A 14 4.05 -4.74 14.90
N GLU A 15 3.51 -4.60 16.11
CA GLU A 15 3.54 -5.65 17.14
C GLU A 15 2.75 -6.89 16.70
N ASP A 16 1.57 -6.69 16.11
CA ASP A 16 0.72 -7.75 15.59
C ASP A 16 1.22 -8.36 14.27
N HIS A 17 2.16 -7.69 13.58
CA HIS A 17 2.76 -8.11 12.32
C HIS A 17 4.29 -7.99 12.35
N PRO A 18 4.98 -8.79 13.18
CA PRO A 18 6.41 -8.66 13.40
C PRO A 18 7.20 -8.96 12.11
N ALA A 19 8.28 -8.19 11.87
CA ALA A 19 9.00 -8.19 10.59
C ALA A 19 9.78 -9.47 10.27
N ASP A 20 9.97 -10.36 11.24
CA ASP A 20 10.54 -11.71 11.03
C ASP A 20 9.55 -12.62 10.28
N THR A 21 8.25 -12.44 10.55
CA THR A 21 7.15 -13.21 9.97
C THR A 21 6.56 -12.49 8.75
N PHE A 22 6.40 -11.16 8.84
CA PHE A 22 5.78 -10.32 7.83
C PHE A 22 6.82 -9.49 7.06
N ASN A 23 7.88 -10.15 6.60
CA ASN A 23 9.10 -9.50 6.08
C ASN A 23 8.91 -8.62 4.82
N GLN A 24 7.78 -8.75 4.10
CA GLN A 24 7.44 -7.90 2.95
C GLN A 24 6.73 -6.59 3.35
N ILE A 25 6.20 -6.49 4.57
CA ILE A 25 5.58 -5.26 5.11
C ILE A 25 6.68 -4.23 5.35
N LEU A 26 6.37 -2.96 5.04
CA LEU A 26 7.26 -1.84 5.33
C LEU A 26 7.24 -1.53 6.83
N ASP A 27 8.25 -2.04 7.54
CA ASP A 27 8.46 -1.76 8.96
C ASP A 27 9.37 -0.52 9.13
N PRO A 28 8.88 0.55 9.80
CA PRO A 28 9.63 1.78 10.01
C PRO A 28 10.78 1.66 11.03
N LYS A 29 10.72 0.67 11.92
CA LYS A 29 11.78 0.35 12.90
C LYS A 29 12.94 -0.37 12.21
N LYS A 30 12.67 -1.03 11.08
CA LYS A 30 13.69 -1.66 10.24
C LYS A 30 14.53 -0.61 9.52
N ASN A 31 15.83 -0.57 9.80
CA ASN A 31 16.82 0.33 9.18
C ASN A 31 16.63 1.83 9.47
N GLY A 32 15.89 2.21 10.53
CA GLY A 32 15.77 3.61 10.96
C GLY A 32 15.09 4.55 9.96
N ARG A 33 14.21 4.02 9.10
CA ARG A 33 13.57 4.78 8.01
C ARG A 33 12.44 5.71 8.47
N GLY A 34 11.95 5.53 9.70
CA GLY A 34 10.82 6.28 10.24
C GLY A 34 9.49 5.83 9.63
N TYR A 35 8.39 6.28 10.25
CA TYR A 35 7.04 5.90 9.87
C TYR A 35 6.65 6.36 8.47
N TYR A 36 5.98 5.46 7.74
CA TYR A 36 5.43 5.73 6.42
C TYR A 36 4.05 6.37 6.53
N GLY A 37 3.77 7.36 5.68
CA GLY A 37 2.41 7.85 5.49
C GLY A 37 1.59 6.90 4.65
N VAL A 38 0.43 6.47 5.14
CA VAL A 38 -0.51 5.59 4.43
C VAL A 38 -1.81 6.33 4.12
N THR A 39 -2.39 6.07 2.95
CA THR A 39 -3.79 6.46 2.68
C THR A 39 -4.70 5.25 2.77
N ILE A 40 -5.92 5.46 3.26
CA ILE A 40 -6.90 4.38 3.44
C ILE A 40 -7.87 4.36 2.25
N ILE A 41 -8.00 3.19 1.63
CA ILE A 41 -9.00 2.90 0.60
C ILE A 41 -9.87 1.74 1.09
N GLU A 42 -11.18 1.92 1.05
CA GLU A 42 -12.14 0.86 1.33
C GLU A 42 -12.52 0.13 0.05
N LEU A 43 -12.33 -1.20 0.03
CA LEU A 43 -12.75 -2.10 -1.05
C LEU A 43 -13.21 -3.41 -0.43
N TYR A 44 -14.30 -4.00 -0.93
CA TYR A 44 -14.80 -5.30 -0.46
C TYR A 44 -15.10 -5.35 1.06
N ASN A 45 -15.54 -4.23 1.64
CA ASN A 45 -15.72 -4.05 3.08
C ASN A 45 -14.44 -4.24 3.91
N LEU A 46 -13.27 -4.09 3.28
CA LEU A 46 -11.95 -4.11 3.91
C LEU A 46 -11.30 -2.73 3.79
N LYS A 47 -10.59 -2.32 4.84
CA LYS A 47 -9.76 -1.11 4.85
C LYS A 47 -8.35 -1.46 4.43
N PHE A 48 -7.91 -0.93 3.29
CA PHE A 48 -6.54 -1.07 2.81
C PHE A 48 -5.75 0.19 3.13
N ALA A 49 -4.63 0.04 3.85
CA ALA A 49 -3.65 1.09 4.03
C ALA A 49 -2.55 0.96 2.96
N ILE A 50 -2.43 1.98 2.11
CA ILE A 50 -1.45 2.02 1.02
C ILE A 50 -0.35 3.02 1.37
N PRO A 51 0.90 2.56 1.53
CA PRO A 51 1.99 3.45 1.92
C PRO A 51 2.48 4.34 0.77
N LEU A 52 2.89 5.54 1.14
CA LEU A 52 3.84 6.34 0.37
C LEU A 52 5.21 5.67 0.46
N HIS A 53 5.82 5.43 -0.68
CA HIS A 53 7.12 4.78 -0.76
C HIS A 53 7.99 5.41 -1.83
N SER A 54 9.29 5.47 -1.56
CA SER A 54 10.32 5.82 -2.53
C SER A 54 10.70 4.58 -3.32
N ASN A 55 10.82 4.68 -4.64
CA ASN A 55 11.21 3.57 -5.53
C ASN A 55 10.11 2.51 -5.73
N ILE A 56 8.94 2.95 -6.19
CA ILE A 56 7.81 2.08 -6.54
C ILE A 56 7.91 1.56 -7.98
N ASP A 57 7.35 0.37 -8.23
CA ASP A 57 6.99 -0.06 -9.59
C ASP A 57 5.63 0.55 -9.99
N VAL A 58 5.62 1.35 -11.05
CA VAL A 58 4.40 2.03 -11.54
C VAL A 58 3.34 1.08 -12.10
N LYS A 59 3.71 -0.15 -12.45
CA LYS A 59 2.76 -1.20 -12.82
C LYS A 59 2.00 -1.71 -11.59
N LYS A 60 2.62 -1.63 -10.39
CA LYS A 60 2.11 -2.10 -9.10
C LYS A 60 1.87 -0.95 -8.11
N GLY A 61 1.60 0.25 -8.61
CA GLY A 61 1.47 1.43 -7.77
C GLY A 61 0.92 2.63 -8.53
N TYR A 62 0.94 3.80 -7.89
CA TYR A 62 0.56 5.07 -8.50
C TYR A 62 1.66 6.10 -8.32
N LYS A 63 2.26 6.55 -9.43
CA LYS A 63 3.35 7.52 -9.46
C LYS A 63 2.86 8.91 -9.07
N LEU A 64 3.51 9.53 -8.09
CA LEU A 64 3.34 10.93 -7.75
C LEU A 64 4.51 11.78 -8.27
N ARG A 65 5.73 11.25 -8.15
CA ARG A 65 6.97 11.91 -8.56
C ARG A 65 7.92 10.94 -9.24
N GLU A 66 8.83 11.52 -10.00
CA GLU A 66 10.00 10.86 -10.56
C GLU A 66 11.18 11.79 -10.29
N ASP A 67 12.26 11.23 -9.77
CA ASP A 67 13.50 11.96 -9.58
C ASP A 67 14.24 12.05 -10.92
N ASP A 68 14.48 13.25 -11.42
CA ASP A 68 15.02 13.47 -12.77
C ASP A 68 16.44 12.90 -12.95
N PHE A 69 17.20 12.76 -11.86
CA PHE A 69 18.58 12.27 -11.91
C PHE A 69 18.65 10.75 -11.80
N SER A 70 18.00 10.17 -10.79
CA SER A 70 18.06 8.73 -10.52
C SER A 70 16.97 7.92 -11.24
N GLY A 71 15.97 8.58 -11.83
CA GLY A 71 14.79 7.94 -12.42
C GLY A 71 13.89 7.23 -11.40
N LYS A 72 14.16 7.38 -10.09
CA LYS A 72 13.38 6.73 -9.03
C LYS A 72 11.98 7.32 -8.96
N LYS A 73 10.98 6.45 -8.98
CA LYS A 73 9.57 6.83 -8.93
C LYS A 73 9.07 6.72 -7.50
N SER A 74 8.41 7.75 -7.02
CA SER A 74 7.82 7.78 -5.67
C SER A 74 6.31 7.94 -5.77
N GLY A 75 5.58 7.32 -4.86
CA GLY A 75 4.12 7.41 -4.84
C GLY A 75 3.47 6.36 -3.96
N LEU A 76 2.24 5.98 -4.30
CA LEU A 76 1.48 4.96 -3.58
C LEU A 76 1.91 3.57 -4.04
N ASP A 77 2.38 2.73 -3.12
CA ASP A 77 2.90 1.39 -3.41
C ASP A 77 1.83 0.34 -3.12
N PHE A 78 1.23 -0.23 -4.19
CA PHE A 78 0.17 -1.22 -4.01
C PHE A 78 0.73 -2.59 -3.61
N GLU A 79 2.01 -2.87 -3.92
CA GLU A 79 2.67 -4.11 -3.51
C GLU A 79 2.88 -4.16 -1.99
N LYS A 80 2.85 -3.00 -1.33
CA LYS A 80 3.03 -2.85 0.12
C LYS A 80 1.74 -2.49 0.86
N ALA A 81 0.59 -2.61 0.20
CA ALA A 81 -0.70 -2.33 0.81
C ALA A 81 -1.08 -3.42 1.84
N VAL A 82 -1.50 -3.01 3.03
CA VAL A 82 -1.89 -3.91 4.13
C VAL A 82 -3.38 -3.77 4.44
N ILE A 83 -3.98 -4.82 5.02
CA ILE A 83 -5.39 -4.80 5.40
C ILE A 83 -5.51 -4.51 6.90
N LEU A 84 -6.32 -3.52 7.25
CA LEU A 84 -6.56 -3.12 8.64
C LEU A 84 -7.78 -3.87 9.19
N ARG A 85 -7.55 -4.80 10.13
CA ARG A 85 -8.61 -5.54 10.85
C ARG A 85 -9.10 -4.85 12.12
N LYS A 86 -8.35 -3.85 12.61
CA LYS A 86 -8.59 -3.10 13.85
C LYS A 86 -8.50 -1.61 13.52
N GLU A 87 -9.40 -0.80 14.05
CA GLU A 87 -9.33 0.66 13.89
C GLU A 87 -8.09 1.23 14.60
N GLU A 88 -7.65 0.55 15.67
CA GLU A 88 -6.48 0.85 16.48
C GLU A 88 -5.16 0.73 15.71
N TYR A 89 -5.18 0.18 14.49
CA TYR A 89 -4.03 0.20 13.58
C TYR A 89 -3.83 1.55 12.91
N ILE A 90 -4.84 2.41 12.88
CA ILE A 90 -4.74 3.78 12.39
C ILE A 90 -4.11 4.62 13.50
N GLY A 91 -2.86 5.02 13.30
CA GLY A 91 -2.11 5.86 14.21
C GLY A 91 -2.35 7.35 13.96
N SER A 92 -1.34 8.17 14.27
CA SER A 92 -1.40 9.62 14.13
C SER A 92 -1.51 10.07 12.67
N GLU A 93 -2.04 11.28 12.45
CA GLU A 93 -2.02 11.91 11.13
C GLU A 93 -0.60 12.04 10.58
N TYR A 94 -0.48 11.91 9.27
CA TYR A 94 0.78 12.03 8.55
C TYR A 94 0.73 13.21 7.58
N GLU A 95 1.67 14.14 7.74
CA GLU A 95 1.82 15.27 6.84
C GLU A 95 2.57 14.86 5.56
N VAL A 96 1.85 14.79 4.43
CA VAL A 96 2.46 14.45 3.14
C VAL A 96 3.30 15.61 2.61
N LYS A 97 4.61 15.37 2.49
CA LYS A 97 5.57 16.31 1.90
C LYS A 97 6.18 15.77 0.60
N PRO A 98 6.22 16.58 -0.48
CA PRO A 98 5.72 17.95 -0.61
C PRO A 98 4.19 18.03 -0.77
N ARG A 99 3.58 19.19 -0.46
CA ARG A 99 2.12 19.41 -0.59
C ARG A 99 1.55 19.11 -1.98
N VAL A 100 2.35 19.19 -3.03
CA VAL A 100 1.92 18.82 -4.39
C VAL A 100 1.55 17.34 -4.52
N ASP A 101 2.19 16.45 -3.74
CA ASP A 101 1.88 15.01 -3.74
C ASP A 101 0.48 14.78 -3.15
N TYR A 102 0.20 15.45 -2.03
CA TYR A 102 -1.13 15.46 -1.42
C TYR A 102 -2.21 15.94 -2.40
N SER A 103 -1.96 17.05 -3.09
CA SER A 103 -2.88 17.60 -4.10
C SER A 103 -3.08 16.62 -5.26
N LYS A 104 -2.03 15.93 -5.72
CA LYS A 104 -2.12 14.92 -6.79
C LYS A 104 -2.98 13.73 -6.37
N VAL A 105 -2.82 13.22 -5.14
CA VAL A 105 -3.65 12.11 -4.64
C VAL A 105 -5.12 12.53 -4.58
N ASN A 106 -5.40 13.71 -4.02
CA ASN A 106 -6.76 14.25 -3.93
C ASN A 106 -7.42 14.42 -5.31
N LYS A 107 -6.70 15.05 -6.25
CA LYS A 107 -7.20 15.28 -7.62
C LYS A 107 -7.49 13.97 -8.37
N ASN A 108 -6.75 12.90 -8.07
CA ASN A 108 -6.80 11.65 -8.81
C ASN A 108 -7.45 10.48 -8.03
N LYS A 109 -8.12 10.75 -6.91
CA LYS A 109 -8.69 9.73 -6.01
C LYS A 109 -9.48 8.64 -6.74
N ASN A 110 -10.38 9.03 -7.64
CA ASN A 110 -11.20 8.07 -8.41
C ASN A 110 -10.33 7.17 -9.31
N HIS A 111 -9.29 7.70 -9.92
CA HIS A 111 -8.38 6.93 -10.77
C HIS A 111 -7.51 6.00 -9.94
N ILE A 112 -7.00 6.47 -8.78
CA ILE A 112 -6.25 5.66 -7.82
C ILE A 112 -7.11 4.49 -7.33
N ASN A 113 -8.34 4.74 -6.89
CA ASN A 113 -9.27 3.71 -6.43
C ASN A 113 -9.53 2.65 -7.51
N LYS A 114 -9.80 3.07 -8.76
CA LYS A 114 -10.00 2.14 -9.89
C LYS A 114 -8.75 1.32 -10.17
N LYS A 115 -7.57 1.94 -10.17
CA LYS A 115 -6.30 1.26 -10.43
C LYS A 115 -5.96 0.26 -9.31
N PHE A 116 -6.18 0.64 -8.05
CA PHE A 116 -5.95 -0.23 -6.90
C PHE A 116 -6.94 -1.40 -6.88
N LYS A 117 -8.24 -1.15 -7.12
CA LYS A 117 -9.24 -2.22 -7.25
C LYS A 117 -8.83 -3.24 -8.31
N LYS A 118 -8.40 -2.78 -9.49
CA LYS A 118 -7.90 -3.65 -10.56
C LYS A 118 -6.69 -4.48 -10.11
N TYR A 119 -5.74 -3.88 -9.38
CA TYR A 119 -4.58 -4.59 -8.84
C TYR A 119 -4.98 -5.73 -7.88
N ILE A 120 -5.96 -5.48 -6.99
CA ILE A 120 -6.50 -6.50 -6.07
C ILE A 120 -7.27 -7.59 -6.83
N ASP A 121 -8.10 -7.23 -7.80
CA ASP A 121 -8.87 -8.19 -8.61
C ASP A 121 -7.96 -9.12 -9.41
N GLU A 122 -6.91 -8.58 -10.01
CA GLU A 122 -5.90 -9.35 -10.74
C GLU A 122 -5.17 -10.34 -9.80
N TYR A 123 -4.86 -9.93 -8.57
CA TYR A 123 -4.24 -10.80 -7.57
C TYR A 123 -5.16 -11.97 -7.18
N ILE A 124 -6.38 -11.66 -6.77
CA ILE A 124 -7.41 -12.64 -6.38
C ILE A 124 -7.63 -13.66 -7.50
N ASN A 125 -7.74 -13.18 -8.75
CA ASN A 125 -7.92 -14.04 -9.91
C ASN A 125 -6.71 -14.93 -10.18
N ALA A 126 -5.49 -14.41 -10.00
CA ALA A 126 -4.26 -15.19 -10.18
C ALA A 126 -4.14 -16.31 -9.15
N ILE A 127 -4.43 -16.04 -7.87
CA ILE A 127 -4.44 -17.05 -6.80
C ILE A 127 -5.50 -18.13 -7.08
N ARG A 128 -6.74 -17.74 -7.38
CA ARG A 128 -7.83 -18.70 -7.66
C ARG A 128 -7.59 -19.60 -8.86
N LYS A 129 -6.87 -19.10 -9.87
CA LYS A 129 -6.51 -19.88 -11.07
C LYS A 129 -5.19 -20.62 -10.92
N ASN A 130 -4.50 -20.47 -9.79
CA ASN A 130 -3.13 -20.92 -9.60
C ASN A 130 -2.20 -20.46 -10.75
N ASP A 131 -2.36 -19.21 -11.20
CA ASP A 131 -1.57 -18.63 -12.30
C ASP A 131 -0.18 -18.22 -11.77
N GLU A 132 0.71 -19.21 -11.67
CA GLU A 132 2.06 -19.02 -11.15
C GLU A 132 2.86 -17.96 -11.92
N ASN A 133 2.60 -17.78 -13.22
CA ASN A 133 3.29 -16.80 -14.04
C ASN A 133 2.96 -15.38 -13.58
N ILE A 134 1.67 -15.08 -13.40
CA ILE A 134 1.24 -13.77 -12.88
C ILE A 134 1.70 -13.58 -11.44
N ILE A 135 1.57 -14.60 -10.58
CA ILE A 135 1.98 -14.54 -9.17
C ILE A 135 3.47 -14.20 -9.07
N LYS A 136 4.34 -14.95 -9.75
CA LYS A 136 5.79 -14.75 -9.71
C LYS A 136 6.20 -13.41 -10.32
N GLN A 137 5.66 -13.03 -11.46
CA GLN A 137 6.09 -11.80 -12.15
C GLN A 137 5.56 -10.51 -11.49
N ARG A 138 4.33 -10.53 -10.97
CA ARG A 138 3.63 -9.31 -10.54
C ARG A 138 3.41 -9.20 -9.04
N TYR A 139 3.42 -10.32 -8.31
CA TYR A 139 3.00 -10.36 -6.91
C TYR A 139 3.99 -11.05 -5.98
N GLN A 140 5.18 -11.46 -6.46
CA GLN A 140 6.17 -12.15 -5.62
C GLN A 140 6.55 -11.42 -4.32
N ASN A 141 6.46 -10.09 -4.29
CA ASN A 141 6.83 -9.27 -3.14
C ASN A 141 5.63 -8.60 -2.45
N THR A 142 4.40 -9.01 -2.81
CA THR A 142 3.17 -8.37 -2.31
C THR A 142 2.86 -8.76 -0.89
N THR A 143 2.46 -7.80 -0.07
CA THR A 143 1.98 -8.04 1.30
C THR A 143 0.63 -8.76 1.35
N LEU A 144 -0.10 -8.84 0.24
CA LEU A 144 -1.41 -9.51 0.18
C LEU A 144 -1.34 -11.00 0.51
N ILE A 145 -0.16 -11.63 0.41
CA ILE A 145 0.02 -13.05 0.78
C ILE A 145 -0.31 -13.33 2.26
N TYR A 146 -0.24 -12.30 3.12
CA TYR A 146 -0.50 -12.42 4.55
C TYR A 146 -1.98 -12.28 4.92
N PHE A 147 -2.85 -12.00 3.93
CA PHE A 147 -4.25 -11.63 4.17
C PHE A 147 -5.22 -12.46 3.31
N HIS A 148 -4.86 -13.68 2.93
CA HIS A 148 -5.72 -14.58 2.13
C HIS A 148 -7.04 -14.91 2.83
N ASP A 149 -7.00 -15.09 4.15
CA ASP A 149 -8.16 -15.28 5.00
C ASP A 149 -9.17 -14.12 4.88
N LEU A 150 -8.69 -12.87 4.92
CA LEU A 150 -9.51 -11.67 4.78
C LEU A 150 -10.01 -11.48 3.33
N LEU A 151 -9.19 -11.84 2.35
CA LEU A 151 -9.53 -11.78 0.92
C LEU A 151 -10.46 -12.92 0.48
N LYS A 152 -10.71 -13.91 1.34
CA LYS A 152 -11.53 -15.10 1.06
C LYS A 152 -11.05 -15.86 -0.19
N ILE A 153 -9.76 -16.14 -0.24
CA ILE A 153 -9.08 -16.90 -1.31
C ILE A 153 -8.16 -17.97 -0.75
#